data_AF-A0A3B9DCR5-F1
#
_entry.id   AF-A0A3B9DCR5-F1
#
_cell.length_a   1.000
_cell.length_b   1.000
_cell.length_c   1.000
_cell.angle_alpha   90.00
_cell.angle_beta   90.00
_cell.angle_gamma   90.00
#
_symmetry.space_group_name_H-M   'P 1'
#
loop_
_entity.id
_entity.type
_entity.pdbx_description
1 polymer ?
#
loop_
_entity_poly.entity_id
_entity_poly.type
_entity_poly.pdbx_seq_one_letter_code
_entity_poly.pdbx_strand_id
1 'polypeptide(L)'
;NWPGGSYDPETNILYVSSNSSVTGLAVVPPYPGQSDMAYIQGNAATGPRTSGGAGSSVGGGRTEFSPAQRQRPQSSRGTPPIGIRVQGLPLLKPPYGTISAIDLREGTIAWQIPHGQTPDRVAQHPMLEGTDLPRTGQNASVGTLVTKTLLIAGEGELTVDENGVRRAMLRAYHKTTGTEVGAVALPA
;
A
#
# COMPACT_ATOMS: atom_id res chain seq x y z
N ASN A 1 10.07 -1.31 0.66
CA ASN A 1 10.74 -0.15 0.05
C ASN A 1 10.06 1.08 0.59
N TRP A 2 10.80 2.08 1.08
CA TRP A 2 10.23 3.32 1.60
C TRP A 2 10.28 4.36 0.47
N PRO A 3 9.14 4.85 -0.05
CA PRO A 3 9.13 5.81 -1.15
C PRO A 3 9.48 7.24 -0.70
N GLY A 4 9.63 7.46 0.61
CA GLY A 4 9.93 8.75 1.21
C GLY A 4 8.73 9.69 1.33
N GLY A 5 8.98 10.86 1.90
CA GLY A 5 8.11 12.04 1.83
C GLY A 5 8.87 13.20 1.20
N SER A 6 8.18 14.31 0.93
CA SER A 6 8.79 15.52 0.39
C SER A 6 8.73 16.66 1.38
N TYR A 7 9.84 17.36 1.57
CA TYR A 7 9.93 18.50 2.48
C TYR A 7 9.98 19.81 1.69
N ASP A 8 9.18 20.79 2.10
CA ASP A 8 9.22 22.16 1.59
C ASP A 8 9.93 23.09 2.59
N PRO A 9 11.17 23.53 2.32
CA PRO A 9 11.93 24.37 3.22
C PRO A 9 11.39 25.81 3.32
N GLU A 10 10.62 26.29 2.35
CA GLU A 10 10.07 27.65 2.39
C GLU A 10 8.92 27.75 3.42
N THR A 11 8.17 26.66 3.58
CA THR A 11 6.99 26.61 4.48
C THR A 11 7.20 25.74 5.72
N ASN A 12 8.32 25.01 5.81
CA ASN A 12 8.60 24.03 6.85
C ASN A 12 7.54 22.90 6.94
N ILE A 13 6.94 22.55 5.80
CA ILE A 13 5.94 21.48 5.72
C ILE A 13 6.57 20.21 5.18
N LEU A 14 6.35 19.10 5.88
CA LEU A 14 6.65 17.75 5.41
C LEU A 14 5.37 17.09 4.88
N TYR A 15 5.42 16.60 3.64
CA TYR A 15 4.34 15.84 3.03
C TYR A 15 4.68 14.36 3.05
N VAL A 16 3.80 13.55 3.64
CA VAL A 16 4.04 12.12 3.85
C VAL A 16 2.85 11.32 3.32
N SER A 17 3.12 10.38 2.41
CA SER A 17 2.18 9.32 2.06
C SER A 17 2.18 8.26 3.16
N SER A 18 0.99 7.86 3.63
CA SER A 18 0.83 6.79 4.59
C SER A 18 -0.32 5.87 4.19
N ASN A 19 -0.30 4.63 4.66
CA ASN A 19 -1.41 3.70 4.49
C ASN A 19 -1.65 2.95 5.80
N SER A 20 -2.88 2.52 5.98
CA SER A 20 -3.27 1.70 7.12
C SER A 20 -3.56 0.30 6.63
N SER A 21 -2.88 -0.68 7.23
CA SER A 21 -3.09 -2.09 6.89
C SER A 21 -3.09 -2.95 8.14
N VAL A 22 -3.93 -4.00 8.12
CA VAL A 22 -3.89 -5.06 9.13
C VAL A 22 -3.23 -6.26 8.47
N THR A 23 -2.15 -6.73 9.08
CA THR A 23 -1.44 -7.92 8.64
C THR A 23 -1.44 -8.96 9.75
N GLY A 24 -1.61 -10.23 9.36
CA GLY A 24 -1.43 -11.35 10.26
C GLY A 24 0.06 -11.66 10.36
N LEU A 25 0.63 -11.53 11.54
CA LEU A 25 1.98 -12.03 11.80
C LEU A 25 1.89 -13.48 12.25
N ALA A 26 2.61 -14.35 11.57
CA ALA A 26 2.77 -15.75 11.95
C ALA A 26 4.20 -16.18 11.68
N VAL A 27 4.60 -17.22 12.41
CA VAL A 27 5.86 -17.92 12.18
C VAL A 27 5.54 -19.37 11.85
N VAL A 28 6.31 -19.95 10.94
CA VAL A 28 6.16 -21.33 10.47
C VAL A 28 7.54 -21.97 10.34
N PRO A 29 7.65 -23.31 10.40
CA PRO A 29 8.92 -23.97 10.16
C PRO A 29 9.50 -23.56 8.79
N PRO A 30 10.81 -23.29 8.69
CA PRO A 30 11.44 -23.01 7.40
C PRO A 30 11.41 -24.27 6.51
N TYR A 31 11.56 -24.08 5.20
CA TYR A 31 11.91 -25.22 4.35
C TYR A 31 13.31 -25.75 4.73
N PRO A 32 13.60 -27.04 4.48
CA PRO A 32 14.94 -27.58 4.71
C PRO A 32 16.02 -26.73 4.03
N GLY A 33 17.04 -26.33 4.80
CA GLY A 33 18.15 -25.49 4.31
C GLY A 33 17.82 -24.00 4.11
N GLN A 34 16.61 -23.54 4.42
CA GLN A 34 16.23 -22.12 4.29
C GLN A 34 16.71 -21.26 5.47
N SER A 35 16.74 -21.81 6.68
CA SER A 35 17.14 -21.09 7.89
C SER A 35 17.53 -22.06 9.01
N ASP A 36 18.51 -21.66 9.82
CA ASP A 36 18.86 -22.33 11.08
C ASP A 36 17.89 -22.01 12.23
N MET A 37 16.97 -21.05 12.04
CA MET A 37 15.94 -20.72 13.02
C MET A 37 14.85 -21.80 13.01
N ALA A 38 14.40 -22.23 14.19
CA ALA A 38 13.30 -23.20 14.31
C ALA A 38 12.00 -22.74 13.63
N TYR A 39 11.75 -21.42 13.60
CA TYR A 39 10.62 -20.81 12.90
C TYR A 39 11.04 -19.48 12.26
N ILE A 40 10.45 -19.17 11.09
CA ILE A 40 10.63 -17.90 10.40
C ILE A 40 9.28 -17.29 10.03
N GLN A 41 9.25 -15.99 9.71
CA GLN A 41 8.03 -15.32 9.26
C GLN A 41 7.41 -16.08 8.09
N GLY A 42 6.10 -16.31 8.14
CA GLY A 42 5.36 -16.95 7.06
C GLY A 42 3.87 -16.88 7.32
N ASN A 43 3.09 -17.69 6.59
CA ASN A 43 1.70 -17.92 6.92
C ASN A 43 1.30 -19.37 6.61
N ALA A 44 0.21 -19.83 7.20
CA ALA A 44 -0.28 -21.21 6.99
C ALA A 44 -0.79 -21.47 5.55
N ALA A 45 -1.08 -20.44 4.77
CA ALA A 45 -1.64 -20.55 3.41
C ALA A 45 -0.59 -20.66 2.30
N THR A 46 0.59 -20.09 2.52
CA THR A 46 1.67 -19.90 1.54
C THR A 46 3.00 -20.44 2.05
N GLY A 47 3.06 -20.87 3.31
CA GLY A 47 4.28 -21.40 3.93
C GLY A 47 5.25 -20.30 4.38
N PRO A 48 6.52 -20.66 4.66
CA PRO A 48 7.54 -19.71 5.09
C PRO A 48 7.81 -18.65 4.03
N ARG A 49 8.09 -17.43 4.47
CA ARG A 49 8.43 -16.31 3.58
C ARG A 49 9.77 -16.58 2.90
N THR A 50 9.79 -16.57 1.58
CA THR A 50 11.00 -16.83 0.77
C THR A 50 11.66 -15.55 0.25
N SER A 51 11.00 -14.40 0.36
CA SER A 51 11.58 -13.10 0.01
C SER A 51 12.23 -12.47 1.23
N GLY A 52 13.47 -12.03 1.08
CA GLY A 52 14.12 -11.21 2.10
C GLY A 52 13.56 -9.79 2.18
N GLY A 53 13.83 -9.11 3.30
CA GLY A 53 13.56 -7.67 3.47
C GLY A 53 14.60 -6.80 2.74
N ALA A 54 14.43 -5.48 2.79
CA ALA A 54 15.47 -4.56 2.31
C ALA A 54 16.80 -4.85 3.03
N GLY A 55 17.89 -5.00 2.28
CA GLY A 55 19.21 -5.36 2.82
C GLY A 55 19.42 -6.86 3.10
N SER A 56 18.48 -7.74 2.76
CA SER A 56 18.61 -9.18 3.04
C SER A 56 19.72 -9.91 2.27
N SER A 57 20.23 -9.30 1.18
CA SER A 57 21.34 -9.83 0.40
C SER A 57 22.71 -9.57 1.03
N VAL A 58 22.78 -8.68 2.04
CA VAL A 58 24.06 -8.15 2.54
C VAL A 58 24.52 -8.82 3.85
N GLY A 59 23.71 -9.71 4.44
CA GLY A 59 24.06 -10.38 5.69
C GLY A 59 23.23 -11.62 5.99
N GLY A 60 23.64 -12.78 5.45
CA GLY A 60 23.20 -14.09 5.93
C GLY A 60 22.44 -14.99 4.93
N GLY A 61 22.80 -14.99 3.64
CA GLY A 61 22.45 -16.07 2.69
C GLY A 61 20.96 -16.26 2.32
N ARG A 62 20.03 -15.48 2.89
CA ARG A 62 18.59 -15.64 2.64
C ARG A 62 18.16 -15.42 1.19
N THR A 63 18.98 -14.74 0.38
CA THR A 63 18.71 -14.46 -1.03
C THR A 63 19.16 -15.59 -1.98
N GLU A 64 19.91 -16.58 -1.49
CA GLU A 64 20.41 -17.71 -2.29
C GLU A 64 19.49 -18.94 -2.22
N PHE A 65 18.51 -18.92 -1.31
CA PHE A 65 17.52 -19.99 -1.19
C PHE A 65 16.54 -19.96 -2.36
N SER A 66 16.79 -20.77 -3.38
CA SER A 66 15.85 -21.08 -4.45
C SER A 66 15.06 -22.34 -4.09
N PRO A 67 13.79 -22.23 -3.65
CA PRO A 67 13.00 -23.42 -3.34
C PRO A 67 12.67 -24.15 -4.64
N ALA A 68 13.40 -25.23 -4.92
CA ALA A 68 13.04 -26.22 -5.95
C ALA A 68 11.68 -26.89 -5.64
N GLN A 69 11.24 -26.87 -4.38
CA GLN A 69 9.98 -27.46 -3.92
C GLN A 69 9.20 -26.49 -3.03
N ARG A 70 8.31 -25.69 -3.64
CA ARG A 70 7.29 -24.93 -2.92
C ARG A 70 6.07 -25.84 -2.70
N GLN A 71 6.06 -26.64 -1.65
CA GLN A 71 4.81 -27.29 -1.23
C GLN A 71 3.98 -26.27 -0.46
N ARG A 72 2.97 -25.70 -1.14
CA ARG A 72 1.95 -24.89 -0.46
C ARG A 72 1.21 -25.81 0.51
N PRO A 73 1.05 -25.44 1.79
CA PRO A 73 0.22 -26.22 2.69
C PRO A 73 -1.19 -26.34 2.10
N GLN A 74 -1.63 -27.57 1.83
CA GLN A 74 -2.96 -27.81 1.29
C GLN A 74 -3.94 -27.84 2.46
N SER A 75 -4.72 -26.77 2.61
CA SER A 75 -5.76 -26.70 3.62
C SER A 75 -6.93 -27.62 3.22
N SER A 76 -7.45 -28.39 4.19
CA SER A 76 -8.67 -29.18 4.03
C SER A 76 -9.92 -28.33 3.75
N ARG A 77 -9.83 -27.01 3.95
CA ARG A 77 -10.86 -26.00 3.66
C ARG A 77 -10.64 -25.26 2.32
N GLY A 78 -9.76 -25.76 1.45
CA GLY A 78 -9.41 -25.12 0.17
C GLY A 78 -8.32 -24.05 0.30
N THR A 79 -8.08 -23.28 -0.77
CA THR A 79 -7.06 -22.20 -0.81
C THR A 79 -7.60 -20.95 -0.13
N PRO A 80 -7.17 -20.61 1.11
CA PRO A 80 -7.68 -19.43 1.78
C PRO A 80 -7.20 -18.15 1.06
N PRO A 81 -8.01 -17.07 1.05
CA PRO A 81 -7.60 -15.79 0.49
C PRO A 81 -6.34 -15.28 1.18
N ILE A 82 -5.40 -14.77 0.38
CA ILE A 82 -4.13 -14.21 0.88
C ILE A 82 -4.43 -12.78 1.39
N GLY A 83 -4.66 -12.67 2.71
CA GLY A 83 -4.85 -11.40 3.42
C GLY A 83 -6.06 -11.42 4.36
N ILE A 84 -6.05 -10.53 5.37
CA ILE A 84 -7.16 -10.38 6.31
C ILE A 84 -8.24 -9.51 5.65
N ARG A 85 -9.21 -10.17 5.02
CA ARG A 85 -10.35 -9.55 4.34
C ARG A 85 -11.66 -10.20 4.78
N VAL A 86 -12.72 -9.42 4.71
CA VAL A 86 -14.08 -9.83 5.07
C VAL A 86 -14.91 -9.77 3.80
N GLN A 87 -15.29 -10.94 3.26
CA GLN A 87 -15.91 -11.08 1.92
C GLN A 87 -15.16 -10.38 0.77
N GLY A 88 -13.84 -10.21 0.88
CA GLY A 88 -13.03 -9.53 -0.14
C GLY A 88 -12.83 -8.02 0.10
N LEU A 89 -13.52 -7.44 1.07
CA LEU A 89 -13.31 -6.07 1.52
C LEU A 89 -12.17 -5.95 2.55
N PRO A 90 -11.47 -4.81 2.60
CA PRO A 90 -10.53 -4.51 3.68
C PRO A 90 -11.22 -4.56 5.06
N LEU A 91 -10.49 -5.03 6.07
CA LEU A 91 -11.01 -5.07 7.45
C LEU A 91 -11.15 -3.66 8.05
N LEU A 92 -10.24 -2.75 7.70
CA LEU A 92 -10.28 -1.36 8.17
C LEU A 92 -11.29 -0.55 7.37
N LYS A 93 -11.87 0.47 7.99
CA LYS A 93 -12.64 1.49 7.26
C LYS A 93 -11.67 2.40 6.48
N PRO A 94 -12.12 2.98 5.34
CA PRO A 94 -11.33 3.96 4.63
C PRO A 94 -11.11 5.24 5.47
N PRO A 95 -10.07 6.04 5.16
CA PRO A 95 -9.18 5.92 4.00
C PRO A 95 -8.11 4.83 4.14
N TYR A 96 -7.88 4.07 3.06
CA TYR A 96 -6.87 3.00 3.00
C TYR A 96 -5.46 3.55 2.78
N GLY A 97 -5.34 4.71 2.15
CA GLY A 97 -4.11 5.47 1.99
C GLY A 97 -4.39 6.95 2.01
N THR A 98 -3.47 7.71 2.60
CA THR A 98 -3.58 9.15 2.80
C THR A 98 -2.28 9.86 2.45
N ILE A 99 -2.38 11.15 2.17
CA ILE A 99 -1.27 12.09 2.23
C ILE A 99 -1.54 13.06 3.38
N SER A 100 -0.53 13.29 4.22
CA SER A 100 -0.59 14.27 5.32
C SER A 100 0.43 15.37 5.08
N ALA A 101 0.03 16.62 5.26
CA ALA A 101 0.94 17.74 5.43
C ALA A 101 1.17 17.98 6.92
N ILE A 102 2.43 17.97 7.33
CA ILE A 102 2.84 18.10 8.72
C ILE A 102 3.65 19.39 8.85
N ASP A 103 3.20 20.32 9.69
CA ASP A 103 3.98 21.50 10.05
C ASP A 103 5.06 21.09 11.04
N LEU A 104 6.33 21.18 10.62
CA LEU A 104 7.45 20.77 11.45
C LEU A 104 7.83 21.78 12.53
N ARG A 105 7.32 23.03 12.45
CA ARG A 105 7.55 24.04 13.48
C ARG A 105 6.74 23.74 14.72
N GLU A 106 5.48 23.32 14.52
CA GLU A 106 4.53 23.03 15.59
C GLU A 106 4.40 21.52 15.89
N GLY A 107 4.81 20.66 14.96
CA GLY A 107 4.61 19.22 15.05
C GLY A 107 3.15 18.79 14.82
N THR A 108 2.38 19.56 14.07
CA THR A 108 0.93 19.37 13.86
C THR A 108 0.61 18.91 12.44
N ILE A 109 -0.53 18.24 12.25
CA ILE A 109 -1.05 17.92 10.91
C ILE A 109 -1.83 19.15 10.42
N ALA A 110 -1.30 19.82 9.41
CA ALA A 110 -1.98 20.96 8.77
C ALA A 110 -3.22 20.51 7.99
N TRP A 111 -3.10 19.39 7.27
CA TRP A 111 -4.22 18.72 6.60
C TRP A 111 -3.88 17.26 6.30
N GLN A 112 -4.91 16.46 6.06
CA GLN A 112 -4.80 15.07 5.62
C GLN A 112 -5.92 14.74 4.63
N ILE A 113 -5.57 14.05 3.53
CA ILE A 113 -6.51 13.68 2.47
C ILE A 113 -6.39 12.19 2.11
N PRO A 114 -7.46 11.50 1.68
CA PRO A 114 -7.36 10.22 1.01
C PRO A 114 -6.59 10.35 -0.31
N HIS A 115 -5.59 9.49 -0.55
CA HIS A 115 -4.80 9.51 -1.78
C HIS A 115 -5.02 8.27 -2.64
N GLY A 116 -5.32 8.52 -3.92
CA GLY A 116 -5.75 7.52 -4.90
C GLY A 116 -7.27 7.37 -5.02
N GLN A 117 -7.70 6.78 -6.13
CA GLN A 117 -9.09 6.43 -6.39
C GLN A 117 -9.52 5.21 -5.57
N THR A 118 -10.82 5.05 -5.33
CA THR A 118 -11.40 3.87 -4.68
C THR A 118 -11.07 2.61 -5.50
N PRO A 119 -10.38 1.61 -4.93
CA PRO A 119 -10.03 0.39 -5.65
C PRO A 119 -11.27 -0.32 -6.22
N ASP A 120 -11.15 -0.89 -7.43
CA ASP A 120 -12.28 -1.54 -8.14
C ASP A 120 -12.98 -2.59 -7.29
N ARG A 121 -12.23 -3.38 -6.50
CA ARG A 121 -12.75 -4.39 -5.57
C ARG A 121 -13.70 -3.84 -4.49
N VAL A 122 -13.60 -2.54 -4.19
CA VAL A 122 -14.44 -1.83 -3.23
C VAL A 122 -15.56 -1.11 -3.95
N ALA A 123 -15.23 -0.37 -5.03
CA ALA A 123 -16.22 0.39 -5.81
C ALA A 123 -17.30 -0.51 -6.46
N GLN A 124 -16.93 -1.71 -6.91
CA GLN A 124 -17.81 -2.65 -7.62
C GLN A 124 -18.33 -3.76 -6.70
N HIS A 125 -18.22 -3.61 -5.38
CA HIS A 125 -18.58 -4.67 -4.45
C HIS A 125 -20.10 -4.77 -4.27
N PRO A 126 -20.74 -5.95 -4.43
CA PRO A 126 -22.20 -6.08 -4.35
C PRO A 126 -22.80 -5.59 -3.02
N MET A 127 -22.10 -5.81 -1.90
CA MET A 127 -22.57 -5.37 -0.58
C MET A 127 -22.46 -3.85 -0.35
N LEU A 128 -21.83 -3.11 -1.26
CA LEU A 128 -21.69 -1.66 -1.18
C LEU A 128 -22.54 -0.94 -2.25
N GLU A 129 -23.35 -1.70 -3.01
CA GLU A 129 -24.26 -1.14 -4.00
C GLU A 129 -25.25 -0.16 -3.35
N GLY A 130 -25.47 0.98 -4.01
CA GLY A 130 -26.33 2.06 -3.49
C GLY A 130 -25.73 2.89 -2.36
N THR A 131 -24.47 2.64 -1.96
CA THR A 131 -23.78 3.48 -0.98
C THR A 131 -23.02 4.61 -1.69
N ASP A 132 -23.17 5.84 -1.21
CA ASP A 132 -22.32 6.95 -1.62
C ASP A 132 -20.92 6.80 -1.00
N LEU A 133 -19.94 6.43 -1.82
CA LEU A 133 -18.56 6.20 -1.40
C LEU A 133 -17.67 7.34 -1.86
N PRO A 134 -17.14 8.17 -0.94
CA PRO A 134 -16.08 9.11 -1.30
C PRO A 134 -14.81 8.35 -1.67
N ARG A 135 -13.81 9.06 -2.19
CA ARG A 135 -12.48 8.50 -2.46
C ARG A 135 -11.93 7.82 -1.21
N THR A 136 -11.73 6.51 -1.28
CA THR A 136 -11.21 5.74 -0.15
C THR A 136 -9.69 5.82 -0.04
N GLY A 137 -9.01 6.34 -1.07
CA GLY A 137 -7.58 6.16 -1.23
C GLY A 137 -7.18 4.71 -1.47
N GLN A 138 -5.89 4.50 -1.71
CA GLN A 138 -5.30 3.21 -2.05
C GLN A 138 -4.29 2.80 -1.00
N ASN A 139 -4.31 1.53 -0.60
CA ASN A 139 -3.25 0.97 0.24
C ASN A 139 -2.00 0.73 -0.61
N ALA A 140 -1.28 1.81 -0.87
CA ALA A 140 -0.08 1.85 -1.66
C ALA A 140 0.99 2.70 -0.99
N SER A 141 2.23 2.46 -1.40
CA SER A 141 3.38 3.23 -0.96
C SER A 141 3.88 4.03 -2.14
N VAL A 142 3.59 5.33 -2.16
CA VAL A 142 3.89 6.22 -3.28
C VAL A 142 4.76 7.39 -2.83
N GLY A 143 5.67 7.83 -3.70
CA GLY A 143 6.52 8.98 -3.43
C GLY A 143 5.75 10.26 -3.71
N THR A 144 6.05 11.31 -2.94
CA THR A 144 5.52 12.65 -3.16
C THR A 144 6.61 13.57 -3.71
N LEU A 145 6.22 14.49 -4.58
CA LEU A 145 7.06 15.57 -5.10
C LEU A 145 6.39 16.90 -4.79
N VAL A 146 7.06 17.76 -4.03
CA VAL A 146 6.57 19.12 -3.76
C VAL A 146 7.25 20.13 -4.67
N THR A 147 6.48 21.10 -5.14
CA THR A 147 6.93 22.28 -5.88
C THR A 147 6.55 23.54 -5.10
N LYS A 148 6.82 24.72 -5.67
CA LYS A 148 6.44 25.98 -5.03
C LYS A 148 4.95 26.08 -4.72
N THR A 149 4.08 25.47 -5.51
CA THR A 149 2.62 25.59 -5.37
C THR A 149 1.89 24.26 -5.31
N LEU A 150 2.49 23.19 -5.81
CA LEU A 150 1.84 21.89 -5.99
C LEU A 150 2.51 20.80 -5.17
N LEU A 151 1.70 19.86 -4.72
CA LEU A 151 2.13 18.54 -4.30
C LEU A 151 1.69 17.53 -5.36
N ILE A 152 2.60 16.68 -5.83
CA ILE A 152 2.36 15.72 -6.89
C ILE A 152 2.61 14.31 -6.35
N ALA A 153 1.70 13.38 -6.64
CA ALA A 153 1.84 11.98 -6.27
C ALA A 153 1.11 11.07 -7.27
N GLY A 154 1.73 9.94 -7.60
CA GLY A 154 1.13 8.91 -8.43
C GLY A 154 0.27 7.95 -7.61
N GLU A 155 -0.70 7.32 -8.26
CA GLU A 155 -1.47 6.21 -7.69
C GLU A 155 -0.69 4.90 -7.74
N GLY A 156 -0.92 4.02 -6.76
CA GLY A 156 -0.24 2.73 -6.68
C GLY A 156 -1.07 1.54 -7.15
N GLU A 157 -2.35 1.75 -7.44
CA GLU A 157 -3.27 0.74 -7.95
C GLU A 157 -3.97 1.25 -9.22
N LEU A 158 -4.12 0.38 -10.21
CA LEU A 158 -4.93 0.66 -11.39
C LEU A 158 -6.40 0.55 -11.04
N THR A 159 -7.16 1.61 -11.34
CA THR A 159 -8.61 1.66 -11.16
C THR A 159 -9.28 1.97 -12.49
N VAL A 160 -10.54 1.55 -12.63
CA VAL A 160 -11.38 1.91 -13.78
C VAL A 160 -11.79 3.38 -13.64
N ASP A 161 -11.46 4.20 -14.63
CA ASP A 161 -11.90 5.60 -14.71
C ASP A 161 -13.35 5.73 -15.23
N GLU A 162 -13.84 6.97 -15.31
CA GLU A 162 -15.19 7.28 -15.82
C GLU A 162 -15.41 6.79 -17.27
N ASN A 163 -14.35 6.61 -18.04
CA ASN A 163 -14.39 6.15 -19.43
C ASN A 163 -14.26 4.61 -19.55
N GLY A 164 -14.23 3.90 -18.42
CA GLY A 164 -14.08 2.44 -18.39
C GLY A 164 -12.64 1.96 -18.61
N VAL A 165 -11.66 2.86 -18.64
CA VAL A 165 -10.26 2.51 -18.90
C VAL A 165 -9.54 2.31 -17.58
N ARG A 166 -8.88 1.17 -17.43
CA ARG A 166 -8.17 0.81 -16.20
C ARG A 166 -6.74 1.38 -16.21
N ARG A 167 -6.49 2.44 -15.44
CA ARG A 167 -5.19 3.14 -15.35
C ARG A 167 -4.91 3.65 -13.94
N ALA A 168 -3.65 3.96 -13.68
CA ALA A 168 -3.24 4.75 -12.51
C ALA A 168 -3.10 6.22 -12.92
N MET A 169 -3.40 7.13 -12.00
CA MET A 169 -3.29 8.57 -12.24
C MET A 169 -2.03 9.15 -11.58
N LEU A 170 -1.42 10.14 -12.24
CA LEU A 170 -0.55 11.12 -11.61
C LEU A 170 -1.38 12.32 -11.19
N ARG A 171 -1.43 12.62 -9.89
CA ARG A 171 -2.32 13.65 -9.33
C ARG A 171 -1.53 14.82 -8.78
N ALA A 172 -2.10 16.02 -8.94
CA ALA A 172 -1.58 17.26 -8.38
C ALA A 172 -2.58 17.86 -7.39
N TYR A 173 -2.06 18.32 -6.26
CA TYR A 173 -2.80 18.95 -5.18
C TYR A 173 -2.24 20.34 -4.89
N HIS A 174 -3.09 21.28 -4.51
CA HIS A 174 -2.63 22.56 -3.97
C HIS A 174 -1.94 22.33 -2.62
N LYS A 175 -0.65 22.70 -2.50
CA LYS A 175 0.18 22.26 -1.37
C LYS A 175 -0.34 22.69 0.01
N THR A 176 -0.98 23.86 0.09
CA THR A 176 -1.45 24.42 1.37
C THR A 176 -2.77 23.80 1.84
N THR A 177 -3.60 23.30 0.92
CA THR A 177 -4.97 22.85 1.24
C THR A 177 -5.20 21.37 1.01
N GLY A 178 -4.33 20.69 0.25
CA GLY A 178 -4.54 19.30 -0.16
C GLY A 178 -5.65 19.12 -1.20
N THR A 179 -6.25 20.19 -1.72
CA THR A 179 -7.29 20.12 -2.75
C THR A 179 -6.70 19.62 -4.06
N GLU A 180 -7.30 18.61 -4.69
CA GLU A 180 -6.88 18.17 -6.02
C GLU A 180 -7.15 19.27 -7.04
N VAL A 181 -6.13 19.59 -7.86
CA VAL A 181 -6.21 20.62 -8.92
C VAL A 181 -6.04 20.03 -10.31
N GLY A 182 -5.70 18.74 -10.42
CA GLY A 182 -5.62 18.04 -11.69
C GLY A 182 -5.09 16.62 -11.55
N ALA A 183 -5.35 15.81 -12.58
CA ALA A 183 -4.85 14.46 -12.69
C ALA A 183 -4.58 14.11 -14.16
N VAL A 184 -3.57 13.29 -14.41
CA VAL A 184 -3.22 12.78 -15.75
C VAL A 184 -3.10 11.26 -15.68
N ALA A 185 -3.66 10.57 -16.66
CA ALA A 185 -3.53 9.11 -16.75
C ALA A 185 -2.09 8.72 -17.09
N LEU A 186 -1.52 7.79 -16.32
CA LEU A 186 -0.23 7.19 -16.62
C LEU A 186 -0.35 6.23 -17.82
N PRO A 187 0.72 6.09 -18.63
CA PRO A 187 0.76 5.11 -19.71
C PRO A 187 0.70 3.68 -19.17
N ALA A 188 0.23 2.75 -20.01
CA ALA A 188 0.16 1.32 -19.73
C ALA A 188 1.51 0.64 -19.95
#